data_AF-X1H6Y2-F1
#
_entry.id   AF-X1H6Y2-F1
#
_cell.length_a   1.000
_cell.length_b   1.000
_cell.length_c   1.000
_cell.angle_alpha   90.00
_cell.angle_beta   90.00
_cell.angle_gamma   90.00
#
_symmetry.space_group_name_H-M   'P 1'
#
loop_
_entity.id
_entity.type
_entity.pdbx_description
1 polymer ?
#
loop_
_entity_poly.entity_id
_entity_poly.type
_entity_poly.pdbx_seq_one_letter_code
_entity_poly.pdbx_strand_id
1 'polypeptide(L)'
;MDAQDYGGNNWCMVQNKILEGLSAGMSFQSDAVYDWADNWQQGWYPLADVDSMTSIGKAYQNETGKTEIGLFEVSTVIVSPPLYLEKVAGGTRTIVDGRKTKADARVILETKENGGGFVRIQRAPSTPTEFVVVDVSTDIPSEFIEWPMTIEIYYTDDAFAALGIEKEKLLQMYYWDLEQGMWCLCPESGVNVDRNCVSAKVYHLTKFGLMPSP
;
A
#
# COMPACT_ATOMS: atom_id res chain seq x y z
N MET A 1 -3.99 -20.84 -14.18
CA MET A 1 -4.48 -19.88 -13.16
C MET A 1 -3.42 -19.95 -12.09
N ASP A 2 -2.73 -18.83 -11.87
CA ASP A 2 -1.39 -18.73 -11.31
C ASP A 2 -0.30 -19.22 -12.27
N ALA A 3 0.06 -18.31 -13.18
CA ALA A 3 1.11 -18.50 -14.17
C ALA A 3 2.03 -17.28 -14.12
N GLN A 4 3.33 -17.54 -14.14
CA GLN A 4 4.37 -16.55 -14.34
C GLN A 4 4.12 -15.76 -15.63
N ASP A 5 4.70 -14.58 -15.75
CA ASP A 5 4.48 -13.71 -16.91
C ASP A 5 5.31 -14.13 -18.14
N TYR A 6 5.29 -15.42 -18.46
CA TYR A 6 5.87 -15.94 -19.68
C TYR A 6 5.04 -15.47 -20.88
N GLY A 7 5.71 -14.85 -21.85
CA GLY A 7 5.08 -14.38 -23.09
C GLY A 7 4.33 -13.04 -22.98
N GLY A 8 4.47 -12.29 -21.89
CA GLY A 8 3.91 -10.94 -21.74
C GLY A 8 2.38 -10.90 -21.59
N ASN A 9 1.82 -11.91 -20.92
CA ASN A 9 0.39 -12.04 -20.69
C ASN A 9 -0.12 -11.15 -19.54
N ASN A 10 0.79 -10.53 -18.76
CA ASN A 10 0.50 -9.62 -17.65
C ASN A 10 -0.37 -10.24 -16.55
N TRP A 11 -0.20 -11.54 -16.28
CA TRP A 11 -0.97 -12.25 -15.24
C TRP A 11 -0.84 -11.61 -13.86
N CYS A 12 0.36 -11.11 -13.54
CA CYS A 12 0.63 -10.40 -12.30
C CYS A 12 -0.29 -9.18 -12.12
N MET A 13 -0.67 -8.47 -13.19
CA MET A 13 -1.55 -7.31 -13.09
C MET A 13 -2.97 -7.67 -12.64
N VAL A 14 -3.49 -8.83 -13.04
CA VAL A 14 -4.82 -9.29 -12.64
C VAL A 14 -4.79 -9.81 -11.21
N GLN A 15 -3.81 -10.64 -10.88
CA GLN A 15 -3.66 -11.22 -9.54
C GLN A 15 -3.36 -10.16 -8.49
N ASN A 16 -2.55 -9.15 -8.81
CA ASN A 16 -2.23 -8.08 -7.88
C ASN A 16 -3.48 -7.28 -7.47
N LYS A 17 -4.52 -7.18 -8.31
CA LYS A 17 -5.80 -6.58 -7.92
C LYS A 17 -6.53 -7.40 -6.84
N ILE A 18 -6.43 -8.74 -6.93
CA ILE A 18 -7.01 -9.65 -5.95
C ILE A 18 -6.22 -9.57 -4.65
N LEU A 19 -4.88 -9.65 -4.72
CA LEU A 19 -4.00 -9.49 -3.56
C LEU A 19 -4.17 -8.15 -2.86
N GLU A 20 -4.39 -7.08 -3.64
CA GLU A 20 -4.72 -5.75 -3.16
C GLU A 20 -6.05 -5.75 -2.38
N GLY A 21 -7.11 -6.34 -2.95
CA GLY A 21 -8.40 -6.48 -2.27
C GLY A 21 -8.34 -7.33 -0.99
N LEU A 22 -7.42 -8.29 -0.93
CA LEU A 22 -7.18 -9.14 0.25
C LEU A 22 -6.22 -8.52 1.26
N SER A 23 -5.62 -7.36 0.98
CA SER A 23 -4.57 -6.75 1.81
C SER A 23 -3.43 -7.73 2.10
N ALA A 24 -3.00 -8.51 1.10
CA ALA A 24 -2.02 -9.59 1.27
C ALA A 24 -0.60 -9.10 1.62
N GLY A 25 -0.33 -7.79 1.51
CA GLY A 25 0.99 -7.21 1.81
C GLY A 25 2.08 -7.59 0.81
N MET A 26 1.72 -8.14 -0.33
CA MET A 26 2.64 -8.57 -1.38
C MET A 26 2.03 -8.43 -2.78
N SER A 27 2.89 -8.41 -3.79
CA SER A 27 2.51 -8.38 -5.20
C SER A 27 3.48 -9.21 -6.03
N PHE A 28 2.96 -9.88 -7.04
CA PHE A 28 3.74 -10.59 -8.03
C PHE A 28 4.45 -9.62 -8.97
N GLN A 29 5.70 -9.93 -9.31
CA GLN A 29 6.43 -9.24 -10.37
C GLN A 29 6.07 -9.81 -11.75
N SER A 30 6.31 -9.04 -12.81
CA SER A 30 6.19 -9.50 -14.20
C SER A 30 7.46 -10.26 -14.57
N ASP A 31 7.61 -11.46 -14.01
CA ASP A 31 8.77 -12.32 -14.24
C ASP A 31 8.44 -13.82 -14.08
N ALA A 32 9.48 -14.64 -14.22
CA ALA A 32 9.48 -16.09 -14.16
C ALA A 32 10.69 -16.57 -13.35
N VAL A 33 10.46 -17.45 -12.38
CA VAL A 33 11.51 -18.07 -11.58
C VAL A 33 11.84 -19.45 -12.16
N TYR A 34 13.09 -19.62 -12.58
CA TYR A 34 13.63 -20.88 -13.08
C TYR A 34 14.72 -21.41 -12.15
N ASP A 35 14.71 -22.72 -11.93
CA ASP A 35 15.74 -23.44 -11.20
C ASP A 35 16.20 -24.65 -12.01
N TRP A 36 17.43 -24.59 -12.54
CA TRP A 36 17.99 -25.68 -13.34
C TRP A 36 18.64 -26.79 -12.50
N ALA A 37 18.76 -26.58 -11.19
CA ALA A 37 19.38 -27.53 -10.26
C ALA A 37 18.31 -28.31 -9.48
N ASP A 38 17.41 -27.61 -8.78
CA ASP A 38 16.36 -28.18 -7.95
C ASP A 38 14.99 -27.98 -8.60
N ASN A 39 14.65 -28.87 -9.54
CA ASN A 39 13.39 -28.82 -10.27
C ASN A 39 12.70 -30.17 -10.44
N TRP A 40 11.40 -30.08 -10.67
CA TRP A 40 10.58 -31.21 -11.03
C TRP A 40 10.56 -31.37 -12.56
N GLN A 41 11.41 -32.26 -13.08
CA GLN A 41 11.51 -32.63 -14.50
C GLN A 41 12.17 -31.58 -15.41
N GLN A 42 11.82 -30.30 -15.29
CA GLN A 42 12.33 -29.23 -16.15
C GLN A 42 12.59 -27.94 -15.37
N GLY A 43 13.54 -27.13 -15.85
CA GLY A 43 14.04 -25.95 -15.12
C GLY A 43 13.02 -24.84 -14.82
N TRP A 44 11.83 -24.91 -15.38
CA TRP A 44 10.72 -23.99 -15.10
C TRP A 44 9.69 -24.55 -14.10
N TYR A 45 10.03 -25.65 -13.42
CA TYR A 45 9.25 -26.23 -12.32
C TYR A 45 10.10 -26.33 -11.04
N PRO A 46 10.37 -25.20 -10.35
CA PRO A 46 11.19 -25.22 -9.14
C PRO A 46 10.62 -26.18 -8.09
N LEU A 47 11.50 -26.92 -7.40
CA LEU A 47 11.12 -27.67 -6.20
C LEU A 47 11.25 -26.77 -4.97
N ALA A 48 10.31 -26.90 -4.06
CA ALA A 48 10.36 -26.26 -2.75
C ALA A 48 10.23 -27.30 -1.65
N ASP A 49 11.00 -27.11 -0.59
CA ASP A 49 10.91 -27.91 0.62
C ASP A 49 9.58 -27.65 1.34
N VAL A 50 8.98 -28.73 1.84
CA VAL A 50 7.81 -28.68 2.70
C VAL A 50 8.28 -28.62 4.15
N ASP A 51 7.99 -27.50 4.83
CA ASP A 51 8.25 -27.38 6.27
C ASP A 51 7.29 -28.27 7.08
N SER A 52 7.75 -29.49 7.38
CA SER A 52 7.03 -30.49 8.17
C SER A 52 6.83 -30.11 9.65
N MET A 53 7.45 -29.02 10.12
CA MET A 53 7.21 -28.49 11.48
C MET A 53 5.89 -27.70 11.55
N THR A 54 5.37 -27.25 10.40
CA THR A 54 4.06 -26.60 10.32
C THR A 54 2.92 -27.62 10.26
N SER A 55 1.72 -27.24 10.72
CA SER A 55 0.55 -28.11 10.65
C SER A 55 0.18 -28.52 9.22
N ILE A 56 0.32 -27.59 8.27
CA ILE A 56 0.02 -27.83 6.86
C ILE A 56 1.10 -28.72 6.21
N GLY A 57 2.38 -28.49 6.49
CA GLY A 57 3.46 -29.32 5.96
C GLY A 57 3.43 -30.74 6.52
N LYS A 58 3.13 -30.91 7.81
CA LYS A 58 2.94 -32.24 8.41
C LYS A 58 1.75 -32.98 7.81
N ALA A 59 0.63 -32.30 7.56
CA ALA A 59 -0.52 -32.90 6.90
C ALA A 59 -0.18 -33.35 5.46
N TYR A 60 0.52 -32.51 4.71
CA TYR A 60 1.00 -32.86 3.36
C TYR A 60 1.92 -34.08 3.37
N GLN A 61 2.90 -34.13 4.29
CA GLN A 61 3.83 -35.25 4.40
C GLN A 61 3.10 -36.54 4.80
N ASN A 62 2.15 -36.49 5.72
CA ASN A 62 1.37 -37.66 6.14
C ASN A 62 0.52 -38.23 4.99
N GLU A 63 -0.06 -37.36 4.15
CA GLU A 63 -0.92 -37.77 3.04
C GLU A 63 -0.12 -38.31 1.84
N THR A 64 1.01 -37.65 1.53
CA THR A 64 1.74 -37.91 0.28
C THR A 64 3.01 -38.73 0.47
N GLY A 65 3.54 -38.80 1.70
CA GLY A 65 4.85 -39.33 2.01
C GLY A 65 6.03 -38.46 1.55
N LYS A 66 5.77 -37.25 1.01
CA LYS A 66 6.79 -36.38 0.41
C LYS A 66 7.16 -35.21 1.32
N THR A 67 8.38 -34.73 1.17
CA THR A 67 8.93 -33.55 1.86
C THR A 67 9.21 -32.38 0.92
N GLU A 68 8.84 -32.51 -0.36
CA GLU A 68 9.09 -31.53 -1.40
C GLU A 68 7.82 -31.37 -2.25
N ILE A 69 7.61 -30.18 -2.77
CA ILE A 69 6.52 -29.85 -3.70
C ILE A 69 7.08 -29.18 -4.96
N GLY A 70 6.59 -29.62 -6.13
CA GLY A 70 6.88 -28.96 -7.39
C GLY A 70 6.00 -27.72 -7.54
N LEU A 71 6.62 -26.58 -7.81
CA LEU A 71 5.94 -25.33 -8.11
C LEU A 71 5.83 -25.16 -9.62
N PHE A 72 4.70 -24.64 -10.07
CA PHE A 72 4.39 -24.48 -11.49
C PHE A 72 4.29 -23.00 -11.82
N GLU A 73 5.09 -22.52 -12.78
CA GLU A 73 5.01 -21.16 -13.34
C GLU A 73 4.95 -20.07 -12.25
N VAL A 74 5.98 -20.00 -11.41
CA VAL A 74 6.06 -19.04 -10.30
C VAL A 74 6.73 -17.72 -10.71
N SER A 75 6.16 -16.61 -10.24
CA SER A 75 6.79 -15.29 -10.26
C SER A 75 7.45 -14.98 -8.91
N THR A 76 8.41 -14.07 -8.92
CA THR A 76 8.89 -13.48 -7.67
C THR A 76 7.80 -12.60 -7.05
N VAL A 77 7.90 -12.42 -5.74
CA VAL A 77 7.01 -11.55 -4.96
C VAL A 77 7.82 -10.41 -4.37
N ILE A 78 7.24 -9.21 -4.39
CA ILE A 78 7.73 -8.07 -3.61
C ILE A 78 6.77 -7.78 -2.48
N VAL A 79 7.32 -7.22 -1.40
CA VAL A 79 6.49 -6.63 -0.34
C VAL A 79 5.74 -5.46 -0.94
N SER A 80 4.41 -5.51 -0.86
CA SER A 80 3.59 -4.39 -1.26
C SER A 80 3.53 -3.39 -0.14
N PRO A 81 3.66 -2.09 -0.47
CA PRO A 81 3.50 -1.06 0.54
C PRO A 81 2.12 -1.18 1.22
N PRO A 82 2.03 -0.91 2.53
CA PRO A 82 0.79 -1.00 3.28
C PRO A 82 -0.39 -0.27 2.62
N LEU A 83 -1.53 -0.97 2.53
CA LEU A 83 -2.75 -0.51 1.88
C LEU A 83 -3.92 -0.59 2.86
N TYR A 84 -4.82 0.39 2.80
CA TYR A 84 -6.14 0.32 3.39
C TYR A 84 -7.21 0.72 2.37
N LEU A 85 -8.26 -0.09 2.26
CA LEU A 85 -9.41 0.16 1.40
C LEU A 85 -10.69 0.07 2.24
N GLU A 86 -11.48 1.13 2.25
CA GLU A 86 -12.73 1.19 3.01
C GLU A 86 -13.89 1.64 2.13
N LYS A 87 -15.02 0.94 2.25
CA LYS A 87 -16.28 1.34 1.60
C LYS A 87 -16.93 2.46 2.42
N VAL A 88 -17.23 3.56 1.77
CA VAL A 88 -17.86 4.75 2.32
C VAL A 88 -19.30 4.85 1.79
N ALA A 89 -20.25 5.11 2.69
CA ALA A 89 -21.64 5.36 2.32
C ALA A 89 -21.85 6.81 1.83
N GLY A 90 -22.87 7.04 1.02
CA GLY A 90 -23.31 8.40 0.65
C GLY A 90 -24.03 9.09 1.81
N GLY A 91 -23.95 10.42 1.86
CA GLY A 91 -24.73 11.26 2.79
C GLY A 91 -24.17 11.31 4.21
N THR A 92 -22.90 10.94 4.41
CA THR A 92 -22.33 10.83 5.75
C THR A 92 -20.89 11.31 5.80
N ARG A 93 -20.51 11.82 6.98
CA ARG A 93 -19.12 12.11 7.33
C ARG A 93 -18.45 10.84 7.83
N THR A 94 -17.41 10.40 7.14
CA THR A 94 -16.70 9.14 7.41
C THR A 94 -15.24 9.41 7.76
N ILE A 95 -14.68 8.59 8.66
CA ILE A 95 -13.24 8.58 8.98
C ILE A 95 -12.67 7.25 8.49
N VAL A 96 -11.89 7.30 7.42
CA VAL A 96 -11.18 6.16 6.85
C VAL A 96 -9.81 6.09 7.51
N ASP A 97 -9.61 5.11 8.41
CA ASP A 97 -8.41 5.01 9.26
C ASP A 97 -7.43 3.93 8.75
N GLY A 98 -6.50 4.36 7.88
CA GLY A 98 -5.47 3.52 7.28
C GLY A 98 -4.38 3.04 8.23
N ARG A 99 -4.33 3.54 9.47
CA ARG A 99 -3.36 3.07 10.48
C ARG A 99 -3.63 1.62 10.89
N LYS A 100 -4.87 1.12 10.68
CA LYS A 100 -5.23 -0.28 10.93
C LYS A 100 -4.38 -1.27 10.13
N THR A 101 -3.86 -0.86 8.98
CA THR A 101 -2.99 -1.69 8.12
C THR A 101 -1.61 -1.10 7.94
N LYS A 102 -1.19 -0.11 8.76
CA LYS A 102 0.08 0.62 8.63
C LYS A 102 0.21 1.47 7.36
N ALA A 103 -0.92 1.89 6.77
CA ALA A 103 -0.91 2.87 5.68
C ALA A 103 -0.69 4.32 6.19
N ASP A 104 -0.68 4.51 7.52
CA ASP A 104 -0.25 5.71 8.25
C ASP A 104 -0.90 7.03 7.86
N ALA A 105 -2.13 6.97 7.35
CA ALA A 105 -2.96 8.14 7.19
C ALA A 105 -4.41 7.90 7.62
N ARG A 106 -5.09 9.01 7.91
CA ARG A 106 -6.53 9.09 8.03
C ARG A 106 -7.08 10.05 6.99
N VAL A 107 -8.18 9.66 6.38
CA VAL A 107 -8.96 10.53 5.49
C VAL A 107 -10.31 10.77 6.15
N ILE A 108 -10.64 12.04 6.35
CA ILE A 108 -11.90 12.49 6.91
C ILE A 108 -12.63 13.22 5.81
N LEU A 109 -13.68 12.60 5.29
CA LEU A 109 -14.46 13.10 4.16
C LEU A 109 -15.96 13.07 4.48
N GLU A 110 -16.70 13.93 3.78
CA GLU A 110 -18.15 13.94 3.78
C GLU A 110 -18.65 13.80 2.34
N THR A 111 -19.70 13.01 2.16
CA THR A 111 -20.27 12.68 0.85
C THR A 111 -21.72 13.12 0.79
N LYS A 112 -22.20 13.50 -0.40
CA LYS A 112 -23.63 13.73 -0.67
C LYS A 112 -24.40 12.40 -0.65
N GLU A 113 -25.73 12.43 -0.52
CA GLU A 113 -26.58 11.23 -0.33
C GLU A 113 -26.34 10.08 -1.34
N ASN A 114 -25.90 10.38 -2.57
CA ASN A 114 -25.61 9.38 -3.62
C ASN A 114 -24.10 9.16 -3.88
N GLY A 115 -23.23 9.75 -3.05
CA GLY A 115 -21.77 9.72 -3.19
C GLY A 115 -21.08 8.53 -2.52
N GLY A 116 -21.65 7.33 -2.58
CA GLY A 116 -21.04 6.14 -2.01
C GLY A 116 -19.96 5.54 -2.90
N GLY A 117 -18.90 4.97 -2.31
CA GLY A 117 -17.79 4.36 -3.05
C GLY A 117 -16.72 3.81 -2.12
N PHE A 118 -15.49 3.73 -2.59
CA PHE A 118 -14.31 3.27 -1.87
C PHE A 118 -13.28 4.38 -1.75
N VAL A 119 -12.67 4.48 -0.58
CA VAL A 119 -11.50 5.31 -0.34
C VAL A 119 -10.30 4.40 -0.10
N ARG A 120 -9.23 4.70 -0.82
CA ARG A 120 -7.97 3.96 -0.80
C ARG A 120 -6.87 4.83 -0.20
N ILE A 121 -6.11 4.25 0.72
CA ILE A 121 -4.90 4.85 1.30
C ILE A 121 -3.77 3.84 1.10
N GLN A 122 -2.71 4.23 0.41
CA GLN A 122 -1.52 3.40 0.22
C GLN A 122 -0.29 4.14 0.71
N ARG A 123 0.42 3.61 1.70
CA ARG A 123 1.74 4.13 2.05
C ARG A 123 2.68 3.87 0.89
N ALA A 124 3.50 4.82 0.46
CA ALA A 124 4.53 4.58 -0.53
C ALA A 124 5.80 4.02 0.15
N PRO A 125 6.69 3.34 -0.59
CA PRO A 125 8.02 3.01 -0.10
C PRO A 125 8.72 4.28 0.38
N SER A 126 9.49 4.18 1.47
CA SER A 126 10.25 5.33 1.98
C SER A 126 11.33 5.72 0.97
N THR A 127 11.38 6.99 0.61
CA THR A 127 12.43 7.60 -0.21
C THR A 127 13.34 8.46 0.68
N PRO A 128 14.60 8.73 0.27
CA PRO A 128 15.53 9.51 1.11
C PRO A 128 15.09 10.96 1.34
N THR A 129 14.28 11.50 0.43
CA THR A 129 13.89 12.92 0.38
C THR A 129 12.57 13.23 1.06
N GLU A 130 11.63 12.27 1.07
CA GLU A 130 10.28 12.48 1.60
C GLU A 130 10.05 11.63 2.84
N PHE A 131 9.61 12.28 3.92
CA PHE A 131 9.23 11.60 5.15
C PHE A 131 7.76 11.16 5.05
N VAL A 132 7.49 9.86 5.14
CA VAL A 132 6.14 9.26 5.07
C VAL A 132 5.29 9.79 3.92
N VAL A 133 5.30 9.07 2.80
CA VAL A 133 4.44 9.38 1.64
C VAL A 133 3.24 8.45 1.64
N VAL A 134 2.05 8.99 1.37
CA VAL A 134 0.81 8.25 1.19
C VAL A 134 0.12 8.67 -0.11
N ASP A 135 -0.35 7.71 -0.88
CA ASP A 135 -1.24 7.90 -2.02
C ASP A 135 -2.69 7.73 -1.54
N VAL A 136 -3.51 8.75 -1.77
CA VAL A 136 -4.93 8.70 -1.44
C VAL A 136 -5.73 8.81 -2.73
N SER A 137 -6.69 7.90 -2.93
CA SER A 137 -7.56 7.90 -4.10
C SER A 137 -8.96 7.37 -3.78
N THR A 138 -9.91 7.61 -4.68
CA THR A 138 -11.30 7.17 -4.52
C THR A 138 -11.96 6.96 -5.88
N ASP A 139 -12.98 6.09 -5.92
CA ASP A 139 -13.90 5.95 -7.06
C ASP A 139 -15.17 6.80 -6.90
N ILE A 140 -15.33 7.52 -5.78
CA ILE A 140 -16.43 8.45 -5.55
C ILE A 140 -16.25 9.64 -6.51
N PRO A 141 -17.23 9.96 -7.37
CA PRO A 141 -17.13 11.11 -8.25
C PRO A 141 -16.98 12.42 -7.47
N SER A 142 -16.08 13.29 -7.92
CA SER A 142 -15.68 14.51 -7.19
C SER A 142 -16.85 15.44 -6.88
N GLU A 143 -17.86 15.49 -7.74
CA GLU A 143 -19.09 16.26 -7.54
C GLU A 143 -19.94 15.80 -6.34
N PHE A 144 -19.72 14.58 -5.85
CA PHE A 144 -20.37 14.02 -4.66
C PHE A 144 -19.53 14.11 -3.38
N ILE A 145 -18.31 14.62 -3.48
CA ILE A 145 -17.45 14.88 -2.33
C ILE A 145 -17.67 16.32 -1.86
N GLU A 146 -17.90 16.51 -0.56
CA GLU A 146 -17.94 17.83 0.05
C GLU A 146 -16.50 18.28 0.38
N TRP A 147 -15.96 19.14 -0.48
CA TRP A 147 -14.62 19.71 -0.32
C TRP A 147 -14.61 20.93 0.61
N PRO A 148 -13.52 21.18 1.35
CA PRO A 148 -12.32 20.36 1.46
C PRO A 148 -12.51 19.15 2.40
N MET A 149 -11.79 18.07 2.13
CA MET A 149 -11.62 16.98 3.08
C MET A 149 -10.35 17.17 3.91
N THR A 150 -10.23 16.45 5.02
CA THR A 150 -9.02 16.49 5.87
C THR A 150 -8.22 15.20 5.72
N ILE A 151 -6.92 15.35 5.48
CA ILE A 151 -5.95 14.24 5.54
C ILE A 151 -5.06 14.45 6.76
N GLU A 152 -4.86 13.40 7.55
CA GLU A 152 -3.86 13.35 8.62
C GLU A 152 -2.83 12.25 8.28
N ILE A 153 -1.55 12.59 8.16
CA ILE A 153 -0.45 11.62 7.98
C ILE A 153 0.28 11.47 9.31
N TYR A 154 0.50 10.23 9.72
CA TYR A 154 1.08 9.85 10.99
C TYR A 154 2.52 9.38 10.82
N TYR A 155 3.32 9.60 11.84
CA TYR A 155 4.68 9.11 11.95
C TYR A 155 4.96 8.56 13.35
N THR A 156 6.05 7.82 13.50
CA THR A 156 6.55 7.36 14.80
C THR A 156 7.71 8.23 15.26
N ASP A 157 7.92 8.31 16.56
CA ASP A 157 9.06 9.04 17.14
C ASP A 157 10.39 8.52 16.59
N ASP A 158 10.53 7.20 16.47
CA ASP A 158 11.73 6.56 15.91
C ASP A 158 11.98 6.98 14.46
N ALA A 159 10.93 7.03 13.64
CA ALA A 159 11.04 7.44 12.24
C ALA A 159 11.36 8.92 12.12
N PHE A 160 10.78 9.76 12.98
CA PHE A 160 11.09 11.19 13.03
C PHE A 160 12.52 11.46 13.48
N ALA A 161 12.98 10.79 14.55
CA ALA A 161 14.35 10.93 15.05
C ALA A 161 15.40 10.53 14.00
N ALA A 162 15.10 9.52 13.18
CA ALA A 162 15.97 9.08 12.08
C ALA A 162 16.17 10.14 10.97
N LEU A 163 15.27 11.13 10.85
CA LEU A 163 15.42 12.22 9.88
C LEU A 163 16.51 13.23 10.28
N GLY A 164 16.91 13.26 11.56
CA GLY A 164 17.84 14.26 12.06
C GLY A 164 17.30 15.69 12.07
N ILE A 165 15.99 15.88 12.01
CA ILE A 165 15.35 17.20 12.10
C ILE A 165 15.20 17.58 13.58
N GLU A 166 15.72 18.74 13.98
CA GLU A 166 15.72 19.17 15.39
C GLU A 166 14.35 19.61 15.92
N LYS A 167 13.45 20.04 15.03
CA LYS A 167 12.15 20.62 15.41
C LYS A 167 11.02 20.02 14.61
N GLU A 168 10.22 19.19 15.27
CA GLU A 168 9.01 18.56 14.71
C GLU A 168 8.02 19.57 14.14
N LYS A 169 7.96 20.78 14.72
CA LYS A 169 7.11 21.88 14.23
C LYS A 169 7.44 22.38 12.82
N LEU A 170 8.57 21.97 12.26
CA LEU A 170 8.95 22.28 10.89
C LEU A 170 8.33 21.30 9.88
N LEU A 171 7.73 20.19 10.31
CA LEU A 171 7.05 19.28 9.39
C LEU A 171 5.82 19.95 8.76
N GLN A 172 5.75 19.86 7.44
CA GLN A 172 4.63 20.31 6.63
C GLN A 172 4.19 19.20 5.68
N MET A 173 2.91 19.22 5.32
CA MET A 173 2.33 18.32 4.34
C MET A 173 2.39 18.98 2.96
N TYR A 174 2.84 18.19 1.99
CA TYR A 174 2.89 18.56 0.58
C TYR A 174 2.05 17.59 -0.22
N TYR A 175 1.52 18.05 -1.35
CA TYR A 175 0.85 17.24 -2.35
C TYR A 175 1.69 17.18 -3.62
N TRP A 176 1.65 16.06 -4.33
CA TRP A 176 2.32 15.92 -5.63
C TRP A 176 1.44 16.50 -6.75
N ASP A 177 1.92 17.56 -7.38
CA ASP A 177 1.31 18.14 -8.57
C ASP A 177 1.75 17.33 -9.79
N LEU A 178 0.81 16.62 -10.42
CA LEU A 178 1.07 15.78 -11.58
C LEU A 178 1.38 16.58 -12.85
N GLU A 179 0.83 17.80 -12.98
CA GLU A 179 1.04 18.64 -14.16
C GLU A 179 2.44 19.26 -14.14
N GLN A 180 2.87 19.70 -12.97
CA GLN A 180 4.18 20.32 -12.79
C GLN A 180 5.28 19.31 -12.45
N GLY A 181 4.91 18.09 -12.03
CA GLY A 181 5.85 17.05 -11.63
C GLY A 181 6.67 17.43 -10.39
N MET A 182 6.05 18.11 -9.43
CA MET A 182 6.73 18.60 -8.23
C MET A 182 5.84 18.57 -6.99
N TRP A 183 6.50 18.60 -5.82
CA TRP A 183 5.83 18.73 -4.53
C TRP A 183 5.42 20.18 -4.26
N CYS A 184 4.15 20.38 -3.90
CA CYS A 184 3.56 21.66 -3.59
C CYS A 184 3.04 21.66 -2.15
N LEU A 185 3.27 22.75 -1.41
CA LEU A 185 2.84 22.86 -0.01
C LEU A 185 1.31 22.84 0.10
N CYS A 186 0.76 22.05 1.01
CA CYS A 186 -0.66 22.15 1.37
C CYS A 186 -0.90 23.44 2.17
N PRO A 187 -1.76 24.37 1.69
CA PRO A 187 -1.91 25.70 2.30
C PRO A 187 -2.33 25.71 3.76
N GLU A 188 -3.10 24.70 4.19
CA GLU A 188 -3.62 24.57 5.55
C GLU A 188 -2.93 23.43 6.32
N SER A 189 -1.63 23.21 6.07
CA SER A 189 -0.86 22.19 6.80
C SER A 189 -0.57 22.62 8.24
N GLY A 190 -0.79 21.72 9.20
CA GLY A 190 -0.47 21.91 10.61
C GLY A 190 -0.05 20.62 11.29
N VAL A 191 1.04 20.70 12.05
CA VAL A 191 1.58 19.60 12.85
C VAL A 191 0.91 19.51 14.22
N ASN A 192 0.60 18.28 14.63
CA ASN A 192 0.12 17.92 15.95
C ASN A 192 1.12 16.98 16.60
N VAL A 193 1.98 17.57 17.44
CA VAL A 193 3.07 16.86 18.13
C VAL A 193 2.57 15.88 19.20
N ASP A 194 1.37 16.09 19.75
CA ASP A 194 0.81 15.18 20.75
C ASP A 194 0.29 13.88 20.12
N ARG A 195 0.00 13.92 18.81
CA ARG A 195 -0.55 12.79 18.03
C ARG A 195 0.42 12.26 16.98
N ASN A 196 1.63 12.83 16.90
CA ASN A 196 2.64 12.54 15.87
C ASN A 196 2.03 12.52 14.46
N CYS A 197 1.29 13.57 14.12
CA CYS A 197 0.70 13.69 12.81
C CYS A 197 0.75 15.10 12.25
N VAL A 198 0.81 15.19 10.93
CA VAL A 198 0.55 16.44 10.21
C VAL A 198 -0.81 16.31 9.54
N SER A 199 -1.64 17.34 9.69
CA SER A 199 -2.95 17.43 9.08
C SER A 199 -3.00 18.54 8.05
N ALA A 200 -3.79 18.38 7.00
CA ALA A 200 -4.10 19.45 6.08
C ALA A 200 -5.52 19.30 5.51
N LYS A 201 -6.12 20.43 5.16
CA LYS A 201 -7.28 20.45 4.27
C LYS A 201 -6.82 20.33 2.83
N VAL A 202 -7.47 19.47 2.07
CA VAL A 202 -7.14 19.17 0.67
C VAL A 202 -8.37 19.32 -0.21
N TYR A 203 -8.14 19.73 -1.45
CA TYR A 203 -9.17 20.04 -2.46
C TYR A 203 -9.11 19.11 -3.68
N HIS A 204 -8.21 18.14 -3.65
CA HIS A 204 -8.06 17.07 -4.62
C HIS A 204 -7.33 15.91 -3.95
N LEU A 205 -7.30 14.76 -4.62
CA LEU A 205 -6.59 13.55 -4.17
C LEU A 205 -5.38 13.28 -5.07
N THR A 206 -4.26 12.92 -4.45
CA THR A 206 -2.97 12.63 -5.09
C THR A 206 -2.08 11.92 -4.05
N LYS A 207 -0.76 11.93 -4.28
CA LYS A 207 0.24 11.61 -3.26
C LYS A 207 0.45 12.79 -2.33
N PHE A 208 0.50 12.49 -1.03
CA PHE A 208 0.81 13.44 0.02
C PHE A 208 2.05 12.96 0.76
N GLY A 209 2.94 13.88 1.12
CA GLY A 209 4.19 13.57 1.81
C GLY A 209 4.49 14.58 2.90
N LEU A 210 5.22 14.15 3.94
CA LEU A 210 5.75 15.06 4.94
C LEU A 210 7.17 15.47 4.58
N MET A 211 7.46 16.75 4.68
CA MET A 211 8.79 17.30 4.45
C MET A 211 9.04 18.41 5.48
N PRO A 212 10.30 18.62 5.88
CA PRO A 212 10.67 19.80 6.64
C PRO A 212 10.44 21.06 5.79
N SER A 213 9.91 22.09 6.42
CA SER A 213 9.91 23.43 5.86
C SER A 213 11.36 23.90 5.66
N PRO A 214 11.66 24.65 4.58
CA PRO A 214 13.00 25.19 4.31
C PRO A 214 13.56 26.08 5.43
#